data_AF-A0A1G7PTL1-F1
#
_entry.id   AF-A0A1G7PTL1-F1
#
_cell.length_a   1.000
_cell.length_b   1.000
_cell.length_c   1.000
_cell.angle_alpha   90.00
_cell.angle_beta   90.00
_cell.angle_gamma   90.00
#
_symmetry.space_group_name_H-M   'P 1'
#
loop_
_entity.id
_entity.type
_entity.pdbx_description
1 polymer ?
#
loop_
_entity_poly.entity_id
_entity_poly.type
_entity_poly.pdbx_seq_one_letter_code
_entity_poly.pdbx_strand_id
1 'polypeptide(L)'
;MSVTSVRSQIEERPGNNRIVGQSDLSARLTVTFEKRAENCVLELAEGVAYTGTVRFRAPNSTIRIGARTAVTGHIGLGRDCTVTIGEGGWIGRGFEITAAEGQQVVIGDDCLIAPLTNIRADDSHPLYDGLTGRRINPSRSVHIGDHVWIGRDSVVLPGSRIGNGAVIGFRGMVTSSRPVPDRALAVGSPVQVVRRNILWSRKHLQRSEIPESMDPDPAALAEAEAEAVVVEAPPGLLRRFLRR
;
A
#
# COMPACT_ATOMS: atom_id res chain seq x y z
N MET A 1 10.31 -0.39 29.32
CA MET A 1 9.85 0.76 28.52
C MET A 1 11.07 1.61 28.25
N SER A 2 11.47 1.81 27.00
CA SER A 2 12.48 2.78 26.62
C SER A 2 11.94 3.57 25.44
N VAL A 3 11.68 4.86 25.66
CA VAL A 3 11.47 5.85 24.61
C VAL A 3 12.84 6.42 24.31
N THR A 4 13.25 6.42 23.05
CA THR A 4 14.54 7.00 22.65
C THR A 4 14.37 7.67 21.29
N SER A 5 14.85 8.90 21.19
CA SER A 5 14.99 9.64 19.94
C SER A 5 16.17 9.08 19.15
N VAL A 6 15.92 8.71 17.89
CA VAL A 6 16.95 8.15 16.99
C VAL A 6 17.81 9.30 16.43
N ARG A 7 19.14 9.17 16.51
CA ARG A 7 20.12 10.16 16.01
C ARG A 7 21.15 9.57 15.00
N SER A 8 20.85 8.46 14.31
CA SER A 8 21.71 7.70 13.35
C SER A 8 22.79 6.81 14.03
N GLN A 9 23.44 5.78 13.44
CA GLN A 9 23.40 5.17 12.09
C GLN A 9 23.04 3.67 12.09
N ILE A 10 23.27 2.91 13.16
CA ILE A 10 22.68 1.60 13.45
C ILE A 10 22.53 1.59 14.96
N GLU A 11 21.33 1.35 15.49
CA GLU A 11 21.13 1.24 16.93
C GLU A 11 20.63 -0.15 17.28
N GLU A 12 21.51 -0.94 17.90
CA GLU A 12 21.14 -2.23 18.49
C GLU A 12 20.35 -2.00 19.79
N ARG A 13 19.31 -2.79 19.96
CA ARG A 13 18.35 -2.73 21.07
C ARG A 13 18.18 -4.12 21.68
N PRO A 14 17.68 -4.22 22.93
CA PRO A 14 17.45 -5.51 23.57
C PRO A 14 16.68 -6.48 22.66
N GLY A 15 17.06 -7.76 22.67
CA GLY A 15 16.45 -8.77 21.81
C GLY A 15 16.91 -8.72 20.35
N ASN A 16 18.12 -8.22 20.04
CA ASN A 16 18.62 -8.11 18.65
C ASN A 16 17.70 -7.27 17.74
N ASN A 17 17.03 -6.27 18.34
CA ASN A 17 16.20 -5.32 17.62
C ASN A 17 17.09 -4.22 17.04
N ARG A 18 16.77 -3.73 15.84
CA ARG A 18 17.64 -2.80 15.10
C ARG A 18 16.84 -1.66 14.50
N ILE A 19 17.38 -0.45 14.58
CA ILE A 19 16.96 0.68 13.75
C ILE A 19 18.16 1.01 12.85
N VAL A 20 17.94 0.93 11.53
CA VAL A 20 18.97 1.09 10.50
C VAL A 20 18.52 2.22 9.57
N GLY A 21 19.42 3.17 9.27
CA GLY A 21 19.10 4.18 8.28
C GLY A 21 20.01 5.39 8.26
N GLN A 22 19.84 6.18 7.22
CA GLN A 22 20.60 7.42 6.95
C GLN A 22 19.78 8.70 7.16
N SER A 23 18.58 8.58 7.73
CA SER A 23 17.68 9.71 7.92
C SER A 23 17.83 10.37 9.29
N ASP A 24 17.88 11.71 9.33
CA ASP A 24 17.78 12.49 10.57
C ASP A 24 16.31 12.61 10.99
N LEU A 25 15.92 11.77 11.94
CA LEU A 25 14.52 11.63 12.40
C LEU A 25 14.28 12.35 13.73
N SER A 26 15.28 13.08 14.22
CA SER A 26 15.31 13.49 15.60
C SER A 26 14.12 14.40 15.98
N ALA A 27 13.48 14.04 17.10
CA ALA A 27 12.28 14.65 17.71
C ALA A 27 10.90 14.36 17.09
N ARG A 28 10.78 13.59 16.00
CA ARG A 28 9.47 13.38 15.32
C ARG A 28 8.96 11.94 15.31
N LEU A 29 9.82 10.95 15.52
CA LEU A 29 9.47 9.52 15.51
C LEU A 29 9.75 8.88 16.87
N THR A 30 8.75 8.17 17.40
CA THR A 30 8.91 7.28 18.56
C THR A 30 8.83 5.82 18.13
N VAL A 31 9.90 5.07 18.36
CA VAL A 31 9.94 3.62 18.10
C VAL A 31 9.82 2.87 19.42
N THR A 32 8.93 1.89 19.49
CA THR A 32 8.72 1.05 20.67
C THR A 32 8.88 -0.41 20.31
N PHE A 33 9.77 -1.09 21.01
CA PHE A 33 9.86 -2.56 21.04
C PHE A 33 9.20 -3.04 22.34
N GLU A 34 8.11 -3.80 22.24
CA GLU A 34 7.42 -4.33 23.41
C GLU A 34 8.21 -5.50 24.05
N LYS A 35 7.81 -5.95 25.24
CA LYS A 35 8.54 -6.96 26.06
C LYS A 35 8.91 -8.23 25.28
N ARG A 36 8.09 -8.63 24.30
CA ARG A 36 8.30 -9.84 23.50
C ARG A 36 8.97 -9.56 22.15
N ALA A 37 9.22 -8.31 21.79
CA ALA A 37 9.83 -7.99 20.50
C ALA A 37 11.32 -8.36 20.51
N GLU A 38 11.72 -9.18 19.54
CA GLU A 38 13.10 -9.59 19.29
C GLU A 38 13.30 -9.77 17.78
N ASN A 39 14.52 -9.58 17.28
CA ASN A 39 14.86 -9.65 15.86
C ASN A 39 14.00 -8.73 14.96
N CYS A 40 13.50 -7.62 15.49
CA CYS A 40 12.72 -6.66 14.73
C CYS A 40 13.61 -5.58 14.14
N VAL A 41 13.30 -5.17 12.91
CA VAL A 41 14.12 -4.20 12.16
C VAL A 41 13.25 -3.07 11.63
N LEU A 42 13.66 -1.83 11.89
CA LEU A 42 13.17 -0.65 11.19
C LEU A 42 14.28 -0.14 10.27
N GLU A 43 14.05 -0.24 8.96
CA GLU A 43 14.97 0.22 7.91
C GLU A 43 14.41 1.49 7.25
N LEU A 44 15.20 2.56 7.27
CA LEU A 44 14.84 3.88 6.76
C LEU A 44 15.90 4.34 5.78
N ALA A 45 15.52 4.43 4.50
CA ALA A 45 16.41 4.92 3.45
C ALA A 45 16.73 6.42 3.60
N GLU A 46 17.57 6.95 2.70
CA GLU A 46 17.97 8.37 2.69
C GLU A 46 16.76 9.30 2.48
N GLY A 47 16.73 10.41 3.21
CA GLY A 47 15.72 11.47 3.03
C GLY A 47 14.31 11.10 3.51
N VAL A 48 14.15 10.02 4.27
CA VAL A 48 12.87 9.67 4.89
C VAL A 48 12.51 10.69 5.96
N ALA A 49 11.30 11.25 5.87
CA ALA A 49 10.74 12.14 6.87
C ALA A 49 9.58 11.43 7.59
N TYR A 50 9.82 10.88 8.78
CA TYR A 50 8.78 10.19 9.55
C TYR A 50 8.42 10.96 10.83
N THR A 51 7.18 11.43 10.90
CA THR A 51 6.55 11.92 12.14
C THR A 51 5.50 10.94 12.66
N GLY A 52 5.66 10.40 13.87
CA GLY A 52 4.66 9.53 14.47
C GLY A 52 5.24 8.41 15.31
N THR A 53 4.68 7.21 15.20
CA THR A 53 5.04 6.08 16.06
C THR A 53 5.19 4.77 15.30
N VAL A 54 6.19 3.99 15.68
CA VAL A 54 6.37 2.60 15.27
C VAL A 54 6.28 1.72 16.50
N ARG A 55 5.55 0.61 16.42
CA ARG A 55 5.42 -0.36 17.50
C ARG A 55 5.62 -1.79 17.02
N PHE A 56 6.70 -2.40 17.45
CA PHE A 56 6.92 -3.84 17.32
C PHE A 56 6.38 -4.54 18.56
N ARG A 57 5.33 -5.35 18.38
CA ARG A 57 4.63 -6.04 19.49
C ARG A 57 5.14 -7.46 19.72
N ALA A 58 5.74 -8.05 18.69
CA ALA A 58 6.19 -9.43 18.69
C ALA A 58 7.42 -9.62 17.79
N PRO A 59 8.11 -10.78 17.89
CA PRO A 59 9.35 -11.07 17.17
C PRO A 59 9.30 -11.07 15.64
N ASN A 60 10.50 -10.95 15.05
CA ASN A 60 10.86 -11.21 13.65
C ASN A 60 10.11 -10.34 12.63
N SER A 61 9.81 -9.10 12.98
CA SER A 61 9.05 -8.19 12.12
C SER A 61 9.91 -7.07 11.56
N THR A 62 9.67 -6.72 10.30
CA THR A 62 10.47 -5.71 9.59
C THR A 62 9.60 -4.60 9.01
N ILE A 63 10.05 -3.35 9.14
CA ILE A 63 9.47 -2.20 8.45
C ILE A 63 10.56 -1.61 7.56
N ARG A 64 10.26 -1.42 6.27
CA ARG A 64 11.15 -0.77 5.29
C ARG A 64 10.46 0.44 4.70
N ILE A 65 11.15 1.58 4.69
CA ILE A 65 10.67 2.81 4.05
C ILE A 65 11.72 3.29 3.05
N GLY A 66 11.31 3.38 1.78
CA GLY A 66 12.12 3.81 0.64
C GLY A 66 12.51 5.29 0.70
N ALA A 67 13.46 5.67 -0.16
CA ALA A 67 14.11 6.97 -0.11
C ALA A 67 13.12 8.13 -0.35
N ARG A 68 13.39 9.29 0.25
CA ARG A 68 12.61 10.53 0.04
C ARG A 68 11.11 10.40 0.35
N THR A 69 10.70 9.40 1.13
CA THR A 69 9.31 9.16 1.50
C THR A 69 8.95 9.90 2.79
N ALA A 70 7.80 10.58 2.80
CA ALA A 70 7.28 11.27 3.97
C ALA A 70 6.11 10.48 4.59
N VAL A 71 6.18 10.19 5.90
CA VAL A 71 5.13 9.45 6.63
C VAL A 71 4.70 10.20 7.88
N THR A 72 3.40 10.38 8.07
CA THR A 72 2.83 10.96 9.30
C THR A 72 1.78 10.05 9.95
N GLY A 73 2.20 9.10 10.78
CA GLY A 73 1.25 8.09 11.29
C GLY A 73 1.81 7.03 12.23
N HIS A 74 1.02 5.96 12.40
CA HIS A 74 1.34 4.79 13.19
C HIS A 74 1.60 3.57 12.31
N ILE A 75 2.64 2.79 12.62
CA ILE A 75 2.83 1.44 12.07
C ILE A 75 3.01 0.47 13.24
N GLY A 76 2.14 -0.53 13.34
CA GLY A 76 2.15 -1.52 14.41
C GLY A 76 2.21 -2.95 13.87
N LEU A 77 3.23 -3.72 14.26
CA LEU A 77 3.42 -5.08 13.78
C LEU A 77 3.33 -6.14 14.88
N GLY A 78 2.61 -7.21 14.56
CA GLY A 78 2.62 -8.49 15.24
C GLY A 78 3.85 -9.30 14.88
N ARG A 79 3.72 -10.63 14.97
CA ARG A 79 4.80 -11.61 14.76
C ARG A 79 5.04 -11.87 13.28
N ASP A 80 6.30 -12.02 12.88
CA ASP A 80 6.75 -12.44 11.54
C ASP A 80 6.20 -11.56 10.40
N CYS A 81 5.86 -10.31 10.69
CA CYS A 81 5.18 -9.41 9.75
C CYS A 81 6.16 -8.48 9.02
N THR A 82 5.81 -8.07 7.81
CA THR A 82 6.59 -7.09 7.05
C THR A 82 5.72 -5.93 6.56
N VAL A 83 6.22 -4.71 6.71
CA VAL A 83 5.67 -3.54 6.01
C VAL A 83 6.75 -2.97 5.10
N THR A 84 6.43 -2.81 3.84
CA THR A 84 7.28 -2.15 2.85
C THR A 84 6.54 -0.96 2.28
N ILE A 85 7.16 0.22 2.35
CA ILE A 85 6.70 1.44 1.70
C ILE A 85 7.79 1.87 0.73
N GLY A 86 7.42 2.06 -0.54
CA GLY A 86 8.31 2.47 -1.61
C GLY A 86 8.93 3.87 -1.45
N GLU A 87 9.66 4.29 -2.45
CA GLU A 87 10.34 5.60 -2.50
C GLU A 87 9.42 6.73 -3.01
N GLY A 88 9.75 7.97 -2.65
CA GLY A 88 9.09 9.18 -3.16
C GLY A 88 7.62 9.37 -2.73
N GLY A 89 7.12 8.53 -1.82
CA GLY A 89 5.73 8.59 -1.37
C GLY A 89 5.44 9.74 -0.40
N TRP A 90 4.19 10.19 -0.36
CA TRP A 90 3.69 11.09 0.68
C TRP A 90 2.48 10.47 1.38
N ILE A 91 2.58 10.32 2.70
CA ILE A 91 1.55 9.71 3.54
C ILE A 91 1.14 10.70 4.63
N GLY A 92 -0.11 11.14 4.53
CA GLY A 92 -0.70 12.19 5.35
C GLY A 92 -0.95 11.80 6.81
N ARG A 93 -1.26 12.83 7.63
CA ARG A 93 -1.43 12.71 9.08
C ARG A 93 -2.54 11.73 9.48
N GLY A 94 -2.31 11.00 10.58
CA GLY A 94 -3.29 10.08 11.16
C GLY A 94 -3.43 8.78 10.36
N PHE A 95 -2.43 8.50 9.52
CA PHE A 95 -2.28 7.23 8.85
C PHE A 95 -2.01 6.10 9.86
N GLU A 96 -2.55 4.91 9.61
CA GLU A 96 -2.29 3.73 10.43
C GLU A 96 -2.11 2.47 9.57
N ILE A 97 -1.04 1.70 9.85
CA ILE A 97 -0.85 0.33 9.35
C ILE A 97 -0.86 -0.65 10.51
N THR A 98 -1.60 -1.75 10.35
CA THR A 98 -1.51 -2.93 11.22
C THR A 98 -1.32 -4.21 10.41
N ALA A 99 -0.45 -5.09 10.91
CA ALA A 99 -0.30 -6.44 10.39
C ALA A 99 -0.03 -7.43 11.52
N ALA A 100 -0.59 -8.62 11.40
CA ALA A 100 -0.39 -9.74 12.32
C ALA A 100 -0.27 -11.07 11.55
N GLU A 101 0.08 -12.14 12.26
CA GLU A 101 0.05 -13.52 11.75
C GLU A 101 0.90 -13.75 10.50
N GLY A 102 2.13 -13.22 10.49
CA GLY A 102 3.06 -13.43 9.40
C GLY A 102 2.71 -12.70 8.09
N GLN A 103 1.76 -11.76 8.14
CA GLN A 103 1.27 -11.08 6.94
C GLN A 103 2.09 -9.85 6.59
N GLN A 104 1.90 -9.39 5.35
CA GLN A 104 2.64 -8.29 4.77
C GLN A 104 1.71 -7.16 4.35
N VAL A 105 2.20 -5.91 4.43
CA VAL A 105 1.62 -4.76 3.75
C VAL A 105 2.67 -4.18 2.83
N VAL A 106 2.38 -4.18 1.54
CA VAL A 106 3.25 -3.62 0.50
C VAL A 106 2.58 -2.39 -0.10
N ILE A 107 3.28 -1.26 -0.06
CA ILE A 107 2.92 -0.01 -0.71
C ILE A 107 4.04 0.30 -1.69
N GLY A 108 3.71 0.39 -2.97
CA GLY A 108 4.65 0.67 -4.05
C GLY A 108 5.27 2.07 -3.97
N ASP A 109 6.04 2.38 -4.99
CA ASP A 109 6.72 3.65 -5.12
C ASP A 109 5.71 4.76 -5.40
N ASP A 110 6.08 5.98 -5.02
CA ASP A 110 5.49 7.19 -5.54
C ASP A 110 3.98 7.33 -5.25
N CYS A 111 3.53 6.72 -4.16
CA CYS A 111 2.13 6.77 -3.72
C CYS A 111 1.78 8.09 -3.02
N LEU A 112 0.55 8.54 -3.21
CA LEU A 112 -0.04 9.66 -2.49
C LEU A 112 -1.17 9.16 -1.59
N ILE A 113 -0.93 9.05 -0.28
CA ILE A 113 -1.92 8.55 0.68
C ILE A 113 -2.39 9.72 1.54
N ALA A 114 -3.66 10.08 1.38
CA ALA A 114 -4.24 11.20 2.08
C ALA A 114 -4.43 10.92 3.59
N PRO A 115 -4.60 11.98 4.42
CA PRO A 115 -4.77 11.85 5.87
C PRO A 115 -5.89 10.89 6.30
N LEU A 116 -5.75 10.36 7.52
CA LEU A 116 -6.71 9.46 8.17
C LEU A 116 -6.95 8.12 7.47
N THR A 117 -6.08 7.74 6.53
CA THR A 117 -6.17 6.44 5.85
C THR A 117 -5.73 5.30 6.80
N ASN A 118 -6.48 4.21 6.83
CA ASN A 118 -6.20 3.03 7.64
C ASN A 118 -5.96 1.81 6.74
N ILE A 119 -4.84 1.11 6.91
CA ILE A 119 -4.48 -0.09 6.14
C ILE A 119 -4.27 -1.24 7.12
N ARG A 120 -4.99 -2.35 6.89
CA ARG A 120 -4.93 -3.52 7.78
C ARG A 120 -4.72 -4.80 7.02
N ALA A 121 -3.76 -5.60 7.47
CA ALA A 121 -3.60 -6.99 7.06
C ALA A 121 -4.26 -7.99 8.05
N ASP A 122 -4.83 -7.52 9.15
CA ASP A 122 -5.52 -8.30 10.17
C ASP A 122 -6.81 -7.63 10.69
N ASP A 123 -7.65 -8.41 11.38
CA ASP A 123 -8.90 -7.96 12.00
C ASP A 123 -8.78 -7.71 13.52
N SER A 124 -7.57 -7.77 14.10
CA SER A 124 -7.26 -7.85 15.55
C SER A 124 -7.78 -9.08 16.30
N HIS A 125 -9.01 -9.52 16.02
CA HIS A 125 -9.70 -10.53 16.81
C HIS A 125 -10.20 -11.70 15.93
N PRO A 126 -10.13 -12.94 16.42
CA PRO A 126 -10.60 -14.10 15.68
C PRO A 126 -12.14 -14.15 15.66
N LEU A 127 -12.67 -14.50 14.49
CA LEU A 127 -14.08 -14.80 14.24
C LEU A 127 -14.20 -16.30 13.99
N TYR A 128 -15.18 -16.94 14.61
CA TYR A 128 -15.43 -18.37 14.49
C TYR A 128 -16.80 -18.62 13.86
N ASP A 129 -16.88 -19.64 13.02
CA ASP A 129 -18.13 -20.17 12.52
C ASP A 129 -18.89 -20.89 13.66
N GLY A 130 -20.17 -20.54 13.83
CA GLY A 130 -20.98 -21.01 14.96
C GLY A 130 -21.37 -22.49 14.90
N LEU A 131 -21.29 -23.14 13.73
CA LEU A 131 -21.65 -24.55 13.55
C LEU A 131 -20.44 -25.47 13.69
N THR A 132 -19.32 -25.07 13.11
CA THR A 132 -18.10 -25.88 13.03
C THR A 132 -17.08 -25.52 14.11
N GLY A 133 -17.21 -24.37 14.77
CA GLY A 133 -16.22 -23.83 15.71
C GLY A 133 -14.89 -23.42 15.07
N ARG A 134 -14.78 -23.46 13.74
CA ARG A 134 -13.55 -23.14 13.01
C ARG A 134 -13.39 -21.63 12.86
N ARG A 135 -12.16 -21.13 12.96
CA ARG A 135 -11.86 -19.73 12.67
C ARG A 135 -12.05 -19.43 11.18
N ILE A 136 -12.66 -18.28 10.86
CA ILE A 136 -13.03 -17.88 9.50
C ILE A 136 -12.40 -16.58 9.00
N ASN A 137 -11.62 -15.88 9.83
CA ASN A 137 -10.92 -14.65 9.44
C ASN A 137 -9.39 -14.71 9.71
N PRO A 138 -8.65 -15.67 9.13
CA PRO A 138 -7.20 -15.58 9.14
C PRO A 138 -6.75 -14.27 8.47
N SER A 139 -5.69 -13.66 9.00
CA SER A 139 -5.10 -12.44 8.43
C SER A 139 -4.65 -12.66 6.98
N ARG A 140 -4.65 -11.60 6.18
CA ARG A 140 -4.25 -11.67 4.77
C ARG A 140 -3.47 -10.43 4.36
N SER A 141 -2.38 -10.66 3.64
CA SER A 141 -1.50 -9.60 3.13
C SER A 141 -2.23 -8.60 2.23
N VAL A 142 -1.78 -7.34 2.25
CA VAL A 142 -2.30 -6.24 1.44
C VAL A 142 -1.24 -5.79 0.44
N HIS A 143 -1.66 -5.57 -0.80
CA HIS A 143 -0.79 -5.09 -1.87
C HIS A 143 -1.36 -3.83 -2.51
N ILE A 144 -0.57 -2.77 -2.53
CA ILE A 144 -0.85 -1.50 -3.17
C ILE A 144 0.31 -1.25 -4.13
N GLY A 145 0.00 -1.14 -5.43
CA GLY A 145 0.97 -0.93 -6.49
C GLY A 145 1.64 0.44 -6.46
N ASP A 146 2.37 0.73 -7.52
CA ASP A 146 3.10 1.98 -7.68
C ASP A 146 2.17 3.11 -8.12
N HIS A 147 2.52 4.33 -7.76
CA HIS A 147 1.80 5.53 -8.16
C HIS A 147 0.30 5.44 -7.84
N VAL A 148 -0.06 4.98 -6.63
CA VAL A 148 -1.46 4.93 -6.19
C VAL A 148 -1.83 6.19 -5.41
N TRP A 149 -3.01 6.76 -5.70
CA TRP A 149 -3.60 7.82 -4.88
C TRP A 149 -4.76 7.28 -4.03
N ILE A 150 -4.60 7.29 -2.70
CA ILE A 150 -5.65 6.92 -1.75
C ILE A 150 -6.25 8.19 -1.13
N GLY A 151 -7.54 8.39 -1.37
CA GLY A 151 -8.31 9.52 -0.84
C GLY A 151 -8.43 9.50 0.68
N ARG A 152 -8.70 10.68 1.27
CA ARG A 152 -8.71 10.87 2.72
C ARG A 152 -9.69 9.91 3.39
N ASP A 153 -9.32 9.44 4.58
CA ASP A 153 -10.22 8.66 5.46
C ASP A 153 -10.68 7.32 4.81
N SER A 154 -9.88 6.80 3.88
CA SER A 154 -10.13 5.50 3.25
C SER A 154 -9.62 4.35 4.12
N VAL A 155 -10.19 3.17 3.90
CA VAL A 155 -9.82 1.94 4.62
C VAL A 155 -9.46 0.84 3.62
N VAL A 156 -8.33 0.18 3.83
CA VAL A 156 -7.87 -0.97 3.03
C VAL A 156 -7.82 -2.20 3.93
N LEU A 157 -8.70 -3.18 3.66
CA LEU A 157 -8.92 -4.35 4.50
C LEU A 157 -8.05 -5.56 4.12
N PRO A 158 -7.96 -6.60 4.98
CA PRO A 158 -7.10 -7.75 4.74
C PRO A 158 -7.35 -8.44 3.40
N GLY A 159 -6.28 -8.76 2.66
CA GLY A 159 -6.35 -9.40 1.36
C GLY A 159 -6.66 -8.47 0.18
N SER A 160 -6.73 -7.15 0.41
CA SER A 160 -6.97 -6.16 -0.64
C SER A 160 -5.80 -6.06 -1.62
N ARG A 161 -6.13 -5.78 -2.89
CA ARG A 161 -5.17 -5.52 -3.98
C ARG A 161 -5.59 -4.26 -4.72
N ILE A 162 -4.66 -3.31 -4.84
CA ILE A 162 -4.83 -2.06 -5.59
C ILE A 162 -3.73 -1.99 -6.64
N GLY A 163 -4.12 -1.89 -7.89
CA GLY A 163 -3.22 -1.84 -9.04
C GLY A 163 -2.48 -0.52 -9.21
N ASN A 164 -1.49 -0.50 -10.10
CA ASN A 164 -0.63 0.66 -10.34
C ASN A 164 -1.42 1.83 -10.93
N GLY A 165 -1.11 3.06 -10.54
CA GLY A 165 -1.80 4.24 -11.08
C GLY A 165 -3.25 4.39 -10.63
N ALA A 166 -3.76 3.49 -9.77
CA ALA A 166 -5.16 3.52 -9.34
C ALA A 166 -5.45 4.67 -8.37
N VAL A 167 -6.71 5.09 -8.33
CA VAL A 167 -7.22 6.10 -7.41
C VAL A 167 -8.36 5.52 -6.58
N ILE A 168 -8.23 5.62 -5.26
CA ILE A 168 -9.32 5.34 -4.32
C ILE A 168 -9.92 6.68 -3.91
N GLY A 169 -11.23 6.85 -4.11
CA GLY A 169 -11.95 8.05 -3.69
C GLY A 169 -11.93 8.25 -2.18
N PHE A 170 -12.28 9.47 -1.74
CA PHE A 170 -12.43 9.78 -0.32
C PHE A 170 -13.37 8.79 0.37
N ARG A 171 -12.99 8.35 1.58
CA ARG A 171 -13.76 7.39 2.40
C ARG A 171 -14.05 6.07 1.67
N GLY A 172 -13.17 5.67 0.75
CA GLY A 172 -13.28 4.40 0.05
C GLY A 172 -12.94 3.22 0.95
N MET A 173 -13.70 2.13 0.88
CA MET A 173 -13.37 0.87 1.58
C MET A 173 -12.99 -0.22 0.58
N VAL A 174 -11.70 -0.54 0.52
CA VAL A 174 -11.17 -1.60 -0.35
C VAL A 174 -11.23 -2.94 0.39
N THR A 175 -11.70 -3.97 -0.29
CA THR A 175 -11.83 -5.33 0.25
C THR A 175 -11.24 -6.35 -0.72
N SER A 176 -10.86 -7.53 -0.21
CA SER A 176 -10.34 -8.63 -1.03
C SER A 176 -11.32 -9.10 -2.13
N SER A 177 -12.62 -8.88 -1.95
CA SER A 177 -13.65 -9.32 -2.91
C SER A 177 -13.81 -8.37 -4.10
N ARG A 178 -13.18 -7.19 -4.04
CA ARG A 178 -13.24 -6.18 -5.10
C ARG A 178 -11.84 -5.58 -5.32
N PRO A 179 -10.90 -6.34 -5.91
CA PRO A 179 -9.59 -5.80 -6.26
C PRO A 179 -9.75 -4.63 -7.22
N VAL A 180 -8.92 -3.60 -7.05
CA VAL A 180 -8.92 -2.41 -7.91
C VAL A 180 -7.84 -2.60 -8.97
N PRO A 181 -8.19 -2.64 -10.27
CA PRO A 181 -7.20 -2.79 -11.35
C PRO A 181 -6.28 -1.60 -11.48
N ASP A 182 -5.22 -1.77 -12.27
CA ASP A 182 -4.33 -0.69 -12.69
C ASP A 182 -5.14 0.42 -13.38
N ARG A 183 -4.74 1.68 -13.16
CA ARG A 183 -5.32 2.88 -13.79
C ARG A 183 -6.84 2.96 -13.65
N ALA A 184 -7.37 2.49 -12.53
CA ALA A 184 -8.80 2.54 -12.21
C ALA A 184 -9.10 3.57 -11.12
N LEU A 185 -10.20 4.31 -11.29
CA LEU A 185 -10.81 5.11 -10.22
C LEU A 185 -11.90 4.26 -9.55
N ALA A 186 -11.76 4.02 -8.26
CA ALA A 186 -12.72 3.27 -7.46
C ALA A 186 -13.23 4.11 -6.27
N VAL A 187 -14.54 4.11 -6.04
CA VAL A 187 -15.19 4.94 -5.01
C VAL A 187 -16.25 4.15 -4.24
N GLY A 188 -16.59 4.58 -3.02
CA GLY A 188 -17.64 3.99 -2.20
C GLY A 188 -17.17 2.94 -1.18
N SER A 189 -18.12 2.29 -0.51
CA SER A 189 -17.85 1.31 0.56
C SER A 189 -18.81 0.12 0.49
N PRO A 190 -18.36 -1.08 0.08
CA PRO A 190 -17.07 -1.36 -0.56
C PRO A 190 -16.92 -0.61 -1.90
N VAL A 191 -15.68 -0.30 -2.29
CA VAL A 191 -15.43 0.45 -3.53
C VAL A 191 -15.99 -0.26 -4.78
N GLN A 192 -16.33 0.54 -5.78
CA GLN A 192 -16.67 0.11 -7.13
C GLN A 192 -15.84 0.91 -8.13
N VAL A 193 -15.33 0.24 -9.16
CA VAL A 193 -14.63 0.90 -10.26
C VAL A 193 -15.65 1.71 -11.07
N VAL A 194 -15.46 3.02 -11.13
CA VAL A 194 -16.33 3.97 -11.87
C VAL A 194 -15.66 4.51 -13.13
N ARG A 195 -14.34 4.40 -13.24
CA ARG A 195 -13.58 4.77 -14.44
C ARG A 195 -12.35 3.89 -14.57
N ARG A 196 -12.00 3.53 -15.81
CA ARG A 196 -10.75 2.86 -16.19
C ARG A 196 -9.93 3.78 -17.09
N ASN A 197 -8.66 3.44 -17.27
CA ASN A 197 -7.71 4.16 -18.10
C ASN A 197 -7.58 5.62 -17.67
N ILE A 198 -7.45 5.84 -16.36
CA ILE A 198 -7.18 7.16 -15.78
C ILE A 198 -5.69 7.35 -15.55
N LEU A 199 -5.25 8.60 -15.55
CA LEU A 199 -3.96 9.05 -15.06
C LEU A 199 -4.19 10.10 -13.99
N TRP A 200 -3.30 10.21 -13.00
CA TRP A 200 -3.36 11.27 -12.00
C TRP A 200 -1.98 11.94 -11.84
N SER A 201 -1.97 13.17 -11.32
CA SER A 201 -0.74 13.95 -11.15
C SER A 201 -0.60 14.44 -9.72
N ARG A 202 0.65 14.52 -9.23
CA ARG A 202 0.99 15.15 -7.95
C ARG A 202 0.91 16.68 -7.97
N LYS A 203 0.83 17.31 -9.15
CA LYS A 203 0.74 18.78 -9.26
C LYS A 203 -0.44 19.29 -8.46
N HIS A 204 -0.16 20.13 -7.47
CA HIS A 204 -1.18 20.63 -6.57
C HIS A 204 -1.93 21.80 -7.23
N LEU A 205 -3.25 21.69 -7.34
CA LEU A 205 -4.10 22.66 -8.06
C LEU A 205 -3.91 24.13 -7.62
N GLN A 206 -3.53 24.36 -6.36
CA GLN A 206 -3.29 25.71 -5.82
C GLN A 206 -1.85 26.23 -5.97
N ARG A 207 -0.89 25.38 -6.37
CA ARG A 207 0.55 25.69 -6.32
C ARG A 207 1.26 25.47 -7.65
N SER A 208 0.53 25.06 -8.68
CA SER A 208 1.11 24.66 -9.95
C SER A 208 0.16 25.04 -11.07
N GLU A 209 0.73 25.51 -12.18
CA GLU A 209 0.00 25.56 -13.44
C GLU A 209 -0.31 24.13 -13.88
N ILE A 210 -1.58 23.89 -14.17
CA ILE A 210 -2.09 22.57 -14.56
C ILE A 210 -2.20 22.57 -16.08
N PRO A 211 -1.49 21.68 -16.79
CA PRO A 211 -1.61 21.61 -18.23
C PRO A 211 -3.02 21.14 -18.61
N GLU A 212 -3.49 21.56 -19.79
CA GLU A 212 -4.80 21.16 -20.31
C GLU A 212 -4.87 19.65 -20.62
N SER A 213 -3.72 19.04 -20.94
CA SER A 213 -3.58 17.62 -21.21
C SER A 213 -2.34 17.03 -20.53
N MET A 214 -2.35 15.71 -20.39
CA MET A 214 -1.20 14.91 -19.99
C MET A 214 -0.88 13.95 -21.13
N ASP A 215 0.39 13.68 -21.35
CA ASP A 215 0.80 12.65 -22.29
C ASP A 215 0.18 11.31 -21.87
N PRO A 216 -0.44 10.57 -22.81
CA PRO A 216 -1.00 9.26 -22.53
C PRO A 216 0.10 8.29 -22.05
N ASP A 217 -0.28 7.35 -21.20
CA ASP A 217 0.61 6.28 -20.75
C ASP A 217 1.03 5.41 -21.96
N PRO A 218 2.32 5.35 -22.31
CA PRO A 218 2.80 4.54 -23.43
C PRO A 218 2.44 3.06 -23.29
N ALA A 219 2.39 2.52 -22.07
CA ALA A 219 2.00 1.12 -21.85
C ALA A 219 0.50 0.91 -22.15
N ALA A 220 -0.34 1.87 -21.74
CA ALA A 220 -1.77 1.82 -22.07
C ALA A 220 -2.03 1.96 -23.58
N LEU A 221 -1.23 2.76 -24.28
CA LEU A 221 -1.27 2.84 -25.74
C LEU A 221 -0.91 1.50 -26.38
N ALA A 222 0.20 0.87 -25.96
CA ALA A 222 0.64 -0.41 -26.49
C ALA A 222 -0.39 -1.55 -26.23
N GLU A 223 -1.02 -1.56 -25.05
CA GLU A 223 -2.12 -2.50 -24.73
C GLU A 223 -3.32 -2.30 -25.67
N ALA A 224 -3.74 -1.04 -25.87
CA ALA A 224 -4.86 -0.72 -26.76
C ALA A 224 -4.56 -1.06 -28.22
N GLU A 225 -3.34 -0.80 -28.68
CA GLU A 225 -2.87 -1.19 -30.02
C GLU A 225 -2.86 -2.72 -30.19
N ALA A 226 -2.37 -3.47 -29.19
CA ALA A 226 -2.38 -4.92 -29.22
C ALA A 226 -3.80 -5.51 -29.24
N GLU A 227 -4.73 -4.95 -28.46
CA GLU A 227 -6.15 -5.35 -28.49
C GLU A 227 -6.78 -5.06 -29.86
N ALA A 228 -6.51 -3.90 -30.46
CA ALA A 228 -7.02 -3.54 -31.78
C ALA A 228 -6.55 -4.52 -32.87
N VAL A 229 -5.27 -4.92 -32.85
CA VAL A 229 -4.70 -5.90 -33.79
C VAL A 229 -5.36 -7.29 -33.66
N VAL A 230 -5.77 -7.70 -32.46
CA VAL A 230 -6.47 -8.97 -32.23
C VAL A 230 -7.90 -8.94 -32.78
N VAL A 231 -8.57 -7.79 -32.71
CA VAL A 231 -9.93 -7.61 -33.26
C VAL A 231 -9.92 -7.55 -34.80
N GLU A 232 -8.82 -7.14 -35.42
CA GLU A 232 -8.66 -7.06 -36.87
C GLU A 232 -8.19 -8.37 -37.56
N ALA A 233 -8.09 -9.49 -36.85
CA ALA A 233 -7.82 -10.80 -37.46
C ALA A 233 -8.93 -11.20 -38.48
N PRO A 234 -8.58 -11.81 -39.64
CA PRO A 234 -9.20 -11.47 -40.92
C PRO A 234 -10.61 -12.04 -41.17
N PRO A 235 -11.43 -11.40 -42.01
CA PRO A 235 -12.64 -12.00 -42.57
C PRO A 235 -12.26 -13.11 -43.56
N GLY A 236 -12.32 -14.36 -43.12
CA GLY A 236 -11.78 -15.47 -43.91
C GLY A 236 -12.14 -16.88 -43.46
N LEU A 237 -13.41 -17.18 -43.18
CA LEU A 237 -13.92 -18.56 -43.24
C LEU A 237 -15.18 -18.64 -44.10
N LEU A 238 -15.02 -18.34 -45.39
CA LEU A 238 -15.97 -18.71 -46.43
C LEU A 238 -15.22 -19.46 -47.52
N ARG A 239 -15.20 -20.79 -47.44
CA ARG A 239 -15.11 -21.68 -48.61
C ARG A 239 -15.51 -23.12 -48.29
N ARG A 240 -16.71 -23.44 -48.79
CA ARG A 240 -17.10 -24.67 -49.51
C ARG A 240 -16.97 -26.02 -48.80
N PHE A 241 -18.13 -26.58 -48.43
CA PHE A 241 -18.49 -27.94 -48.84
C PHE A 241 -19.71 -27.89 -49.77
N LEU A 242 -19.45 -28.03 -51.07
CA LEU A 242 -20.40 -28.59 -52.04
C LEU A 242 -19.83 -29.95 -52.46
N ARG A 243 -20.70 -30.96 -52.49
CA ARG A 243 -20.59 -32.41 -52.86
C ARG A 243 -21.06 -33.23 -51.65
N ARG A 244 -22.20 -33.93 -51.64
CA ARG A 244 -23.11 -34.42 -52.69
C ARG A 244 -24.55 -34.27 -52.25
#